data_AF-A0A1W6K946-F1
#
_entry.id   AF-A0A1W6K946-F1
#
_cell.length_a   1.000
_cell.length_b   1.000
_cell.length_c   1.000
_cell.angle_alpha   90.00
_cell.angle_beta   90.00
_cell.angle_gamma   90.00
#
_symmetry.space_group_name_H-M   'P 1'
#
loop_
_entity.id
_entity.type
_entity.pdbx_description
1 polymer ?
#
loop_
_entity_poly.entity_id
_entity_poly.type
_entity_poly.pdbx_seq_one_letter_code
_entity_poly.pdbx_strand_id
1 'polypeptide(L)'
;MELYGVPMLCELDCSDLYRRQIAECDDELMHKVWDGTPWMIDAYTGGMARGDERYREIMEWCRDQFGPEAWPIHGKPGDWHCGGATVMGRTWMGFATKEMMEKFAAAWPVPDEVIKI
;
A
#
# COMPACT_ATOMS: atom_id res chain seq x y z
N MET A 1 23.38 -2.86 -26.67
CA MET A 1 22.57 -3.96 -26.10
C MET A 1 22.42 -3.60 -24.63
N GLU A 2 21.45 -2.75 -24.34
CA GLU A 2 21.21 -2.20 -22.99
C GLU A 2 20.24 -3.13 -22.28
N LEU A 3 20.72 -3.82 -21.25
CA LEU A 3 19.89 -4.65 -20.39
C LEU A 3 19.54 -3.83 -19.14
N TYR A 4 18.29 -3.35 -19.14
CA TYR A 4 17.43 -3.08 -17.99
C TYR A 4 18.12 -2.89 -16.63
N GLY A 5 18.69 -1.71 -16.41
CA GLY A 5 18.85 -1.17 -15.07
C GLY A 5 17.52 -0.55 -14.65
N VAL A 6 16.65 -1.31 -13.99
CA VAL A 6 15.51 -0.73 -13.27
C VAL A 6 16.11 0.03 -12.08
N PRO A 7 15.98 1.36 -12.00
CA PRO A 7 16.48 2.10 -10.86
C PRO A 7 15.75 1.62 -9.61
N MET A 8 16.54 1.17 -8.64
CA MET A 8 16.14 0.91 -7.26
C MET A 8 15.18 2.01 -6.79
N LEU A 9 13.97 1.61 -6.39
CA LEU A 9 12.83 2.45 -5.97
C LEU A 9 13.17 3.29 -4.72
N CYS A 10 14.04 4.29 -4.85
CA CYS A 10 14.40 5.22 -3.76
C CYS A 10 14.13 6.69 -4.08
N GLU A 11 13.66 7.04 -5.29
CA GLU A 11 13.42 8.45 -5.66
C GLU A 11 12.05 8.73 -6.29
N LEU A 12 11.09 7.80 -6.21
CA LEU A 12 9.71 8.10 -6.61
C LEU A 12 8.98 8.70 -5.40
N ASP A 13 8.68 10.00 -5.48
CA ASP A 13 7.70 10.70 -4.64
C ASP A 13 6.56 9.75 -4.31
N CYS A 14 6.32 9.46 -3.04
CA CYS A 14 5.46 8.36 -2.60
C CYS A 14 3.95 8.55 -2.92
N SER A 15 3.62 9.56 -3.72
CA SER A 15 2.33 9.75 -4.39
C SER A 15 2.30 9.22 -5.84
N ASP A 16 3.42 8.74 -6.39
CA ASP A 16 3.54 8.35 -7.79
C ASP A 16 2.73 7.10 -8.13
N LEU A 17 2.59 6.14 -7.19
CA LEU A 17 1.74 4.96 -7.39
C LEU A 17 0.28 5.33 -7.59
N TYR A 18 -0.26 6.23 -6.76
CA TYR A 18 -1.62 6.74 -6.91
C TYR A 18 -1.81 7.46 -8.26
N ARG A 19 -0.88 8.38 -8.61
CA ARG A 19 -0.96 9.14 -9.86
C ARG A 19 -0.95 8.22 -11.08
N ARG A 20 -0.09 7.21 -11.10
CA ARG A 20 -0.05 6.21 -12.18
C ARG A 20 -1.34 5.41 -12.24
N GLN A 21 -1.85 4.98 -11.09
CA GLN A 21 -3.07 4.18 -11.05
C GLN A 21 -4.29 4.94 -11.59
N ILE A 22 -4.42 6.21 -11.23
CA ILE A 22 -5.48 7.07 -11.76
C ILE A 22 -5.27 7.35 -13.26
N ALA A 23 -4.04 7.63 -13.70
CA ALA A 23 -3.76 7.92 -15.11
C ALA A 23 -3.96 6.71 -16.03
N GLU A 24 -3.71 5.49 -15.55
CA GLU A 24 -3.87 4.26 -16.34
C GLU A 24 -5.31 3.75 -16.38
N CYS A 25 -6.08 3.94 -15.31
CA CYS A 25 -7.44 3.41 -15.22
C CYS A 25 -8.55 4.45 -15.45
N ASP A 26 -8.31 5.76 -15.27
CA ASP A 26 -9.28 6.88 -15.34
C ASP A 26 -10.73 6.45 -15.07
N ASP A 27 -10.93 5.76 -13.94
CA ASP A 27 -12.17 5.10 -13.56
C ASP A 27 -12.71 5.81 -12.32
N GLU A 28 -13.98 6.24 -12.37
CA GLU A 28 -14.69 6.84 -11.24
C GLU A 28 -14.62 5.97 -9.98
N LEU A 29 -14.56 4.64 -10.14
CA LEU A 29 -14.39 3.71 -9.04
C LEU A 29 -13.02 3.86 -8.37
N MET A 30 -11.94 4.06 -9.13
CA MET A 30 -10.59 4.20 -8.59
C MET A 30 -10.44 5.49 -7.80
N HIS A 31 -11.01 6.58 -8.31
CA HIS A 31 -11.13 7.83 -7.57
C HIS A 31 -11.90 7.64 -6.27
N LYS A 32 -13.07 6.99 -6.33
CA LYS A 32 -13.88 6.74 -5.14
C LYS A 32 -13.13 5.93 -4.08
N VAL A 33 -12.29 4.97 -4.49
CA VAL A 33 -11.53 4.13 -3.57
C VAL A 33 -10.33 4.87 -2.97
N TRP A 34 -9.58 5.63 -3.77
CA TRP A 34 -8.24 6.08 -3.37
C TRP A 34 -8.08 7.58 -3.11
N ASP A 35 -9.02 8.44 -3.53
CA ASP A 35 -8.91 9.90 -3.36
C ASP A 35 -8.75 10.32 -1.88
N GLY A 36 -9.35 9.56 -0.95
CA GLY A 36 -9.23 9.80 0.49
C GLY A 36 -7.89 9.39 1.08
N THR A 37 -7.13 8.56 0.38
CA THR A 37 -5.87 7.97 0.86
C THR A 37 -4.80 7.94 -0.25
N PRO A 38 -4.40 9.09 -0.80
CA PRO A 38 -3.60 9.17 -2.03
C PRO A 38 -2.11 8.85 -1.81
N TRP A 39 -1.65 8.76 -0.57
CA TRP A 39 -0.27 8.35 -0.26
C TRP A 39 -0.21 6.83 -0.26
N MET A 40 0.08 6.26 -1.43
CA MET A 40 0.00 4.82 -1.66
C MET A 40 1.39 4.17 -1.71
N ILE A 41 1.52 3.01 -1.07
CA ILE A 41 2.70 2.15 -1.13
C ILE A 41 2.30 0.73 -1.52
N ASP A 42 3.11 0.10 -2.36
CA ASP A 42 3.04 -1.33 -2.63
C ASP A 42 3.77 -2.09 -1.53
N ALA A 43 3.03 -2.55 -0.52
CA ALA A 43 3.57 -3.09 0.72
C ALA A 43 3.65 -4.63 0.68
N TYR A 44 4.75 -5.20 1.17
CA TYR A 44 4.82 -6.63 1.43
C TYR A 44 4.05 -6.98 2.70
N THR A 45 2.86 -7.54 2.51
CA THR A 45 1.94 -7.92 3.59
C THR A 45 2.01 -9.42 3.93
N GLY A 46 2.83 -10.18 3.21
CA GLY A 46 2.95 -11.62 3.37
C GLY A 46 2.18 -12.40 2.31
N GLY A 47 2.55 -13.66 2.07
CA GLY A 47 1.93 -14.53 1.07
C GLY A 47 0.68 -15.25 1.60
N MET A 48 -0.14 -15.83 0.71
CA MET A 48 -1.28 -16.67 1.10
C MET A 48 -0.88 -18.04 1.71
N ALA A 49 0.38 -18.21 2.12
CA ALA A 49 0.85 -19.43 2.74
C ALA A 49 0.27 -19.57 4.15
N ARG A 50 -0.09 -20.80 4.51
CA ARG A 50 -0.68 -21.12 5.82
C ARG A 50 0.31 -20.75 6.94
N GLY A 51 -0.09 -19.83 7.82
CA GLY A 51 0.74 -19.39 8.96
C GLY A 51 1.38 -18.01 8.80
N ASP A 52 1.11 -17.29 7.69
CA ASP A 52 1.55 -15.90 7.55
C ASP A 52 0.63 -14.96 8.35
N GLU A 53 1.08 -14.57 9.55
CA GLU A 53 0.35 -13.66 10.44
C GLU A 53 0.59 -12.19 10.10
N ARG A 54 1.54 -11.88 9.20
CA ARG A 54 1.99 -10.51 8.94
C ARG A 54 0.86 -9.61 8.47
N TYR A 55 -0.01 -10.11 7.58
CA TYR A 55 -1.17 -9.33 7.12
C TYR A 55 -2.07 -8.94 8.30
N ARG A 56 -2.36 -9.90 9.20
CA ARG A 56 -3.21 -9.65 10.37
C ARG A 56 -2.58 -8.61 11.30
N GLU A 57 -1.29 -8.76 11.60
CA GLU A 57 -0.56 -7.85 12.48
C GLU A 57 -0.47 -6.44 11.88
N ILE A 58 -0.28 -6.33 10.56
CA ILE A 58 -0.33 -5.05 9.84
C ILE A 58 -1.68 -4.37 10.01
N MET A 59 -2.78 -5.10 9.78
CA MET A 59 -4.12 -4.53 9.85
C MET A 59 -4.50 -4.12 11.29
N GLU A 60 -4.10 -4.91 12.28
CA GLU A 60 -4.24 -4.57 13.70
C GLU A 60 -3.42 -3.33 14.06
N TRP A 61 -2.17 -3.26 13.63
CA TRP A 61 -1.30 -2.10 13.87
C TRP A 61 -1.83 -0.82 13.21
N CYS A 62 -2.27 -0.88 11.96
CA CYS A 62 -2.86 0.29 11.29
C CYS A 62 -4.12 0.76 12.02
N ARG A 63 -4.95 -0.18 12.52
CA ARG A 63 -6.10 0.16 13.35
C ARG A 63 -5.71 0.90 14.61
N ASP A 64 -4.67 0.44 15.30
CA ASP A 64 -4.20 1.04 16.55
C ASP A 64 -3.53 2.41 16.34
N GLN A 65 -2.82 2.59 15.22
CA GLN A 65 -2.09 3.83 14.95
C GLN A 65 -2.94 4.92 14.29
N PHE A 66 -3.88 4.53 13.42
CA PHE A 66 -4.57 5.44 12.50
C PHE A 66 -6.09 5.36 12.60
N GLY A 67 -6.63 4.53 13.49
CA GLY A 67 -8.07 4.32 13.64
C GLY A 67 -8.63 3.35 12.60
N PRO A 68 -9.96 3.32 12.40
CA PRO A 68 -10.59 2.35 11.50
C PRO A 68 -10.16 2.55 10.05
N GLU A 69 -10.10 1.43 9.32
CA GLU A 69 -9.88 1.43 7.87
C GLU A 69 -11.02 2.16 7.14
N ALA A 70 -10.66 2.96 6.13
CA ALA A 70 -11.58 3.55 5.18
C ALA A 70 -12.20 2.48 4.28
N TRP A 71 -13.52 2.51 4.15
CA TRP A 71 -14.27 1.73 3.15
C TRP A 71 -15.13 2.68 2.32
N PRO A 72 -14.54 3.47 1.39
CA PRO A 72 -15.23 4.59 0.73
C PRO A 72 -16.44 4.16 -0.10
N ILE A 73 -16.39 2.98 -0.74
CA ILE A 73 -17.52 2.41 -1.49
C ILE A 73 -18.71 2.09 -0.57
N HIS A 74 -18.44 1.83 0.71
CA HIS A 74 -19.43 1.46 1.72
C HIS A 74 -19.75 2.60 2.69
N GLY A 75 -19.28 3.82 2.40
CA GLY A 75 -19.56 5.01 3.21
C GLY A 75 -18.94 4.99 4.61
N LYS A 76 -17.90 4.18 4.85
CA LYS A 76 -17.16 4.21 6.11
C LYS A 76 -15.90 5.07 5.94
N PRO A 77 -15.79 6.21 6.62
CA PRO A 77 -14.59 7.03 6.55
C PRO A 77 -13.43 6.36 7.30
N GLY A 78 -12.21 6.77 6.98
CA GLY A 78 -10.97 6.38 7.65
C GLY A 78 -9.79 7.06 6.98
N ASP A 79 -8.65 7.10 7.67
CA ASP A 79 -7.45 7.80 7.18
C ASP A 79 -6.44 6.85 6.51
N TRP A 80 -6.79 5.56 6.39
CA TRP A 80 -5.98 4.56 5.69
C TRP A 80 -6.88 3.51 5.01
N HIS A 81 -6.39 2.88 3.95
CA HIS A 81 -7.13 1.87 3.18
C HIS A 81 -6.20 0.74 2.74
N CYS A 82 -6.67 -0.52 2.83
CA CYS A 82 -5.99 -1.68 2.27
C CYS A 82 -6.67 -2.11 0.97
N GLY A 83 -5.88 -2.29 -0.09
CA GLY A 83 -6.36 -2.82 -1.36
C GLY A 83 -6.94 -4.24 -1.20
N GLY A 84 -7.95 -4.56 -2.00
CA GLY A 84 -8.65 -5.85 -1.93
C GLY A 84 -7.91 -7.03 -2.57
N ALA A 85 -6.77 -6.78 -3.25
CA ALA A 85 -6.00 -7.81 -3.93
C ALA A 85 -4.57 -7.91 -3.35
N THR A 86 -4.12 -9.14 -3.13
CA THR A 86 -2.74 -9.47 -2.79
C THR A 86 -2.11 -10.27 -3.91
N VAL A 87 -1.04 -9.75 -4.52
CA VAL A 87 -0.31 -10.41 -5.62
C VAL A 87 1.13 -10.58 -5.19
N MET A 88 1.64 -11.82 -5.22
CA MET A 88 3.00 -12.15 -4.77
C MET A 88 3.33 -11.65 -3.35
N GLY A 89 2.32 -11.71 -2.47
CA GLY A 89 2.42 -11.26 -1.09
C GLY A 89 2.52 -9.75 -0.89
N ARG A 90 2.16 -8.98 -1.93
CA ARG A 90 2.12 -7.52 -1.90
C ARG A 90 0.70 -7.00 -2.09
N THR A 91 0.37 -5.96 -1.36
CA THR A 91 -0.92 -5.28 -1.40
C THR A 91 -0.70 -3.78 -1.33
N TRP A 92 -1.52 -3.03 -2.05
CA TRP A 92 -1.50 -1.58 -1.94
C TRP A 92 -2.08 -1.12 -0.61
N MET A 93 -1.35 -0.23 0.05
CA MET A 93 -1.77 0.44 1.27
C MET A 93 -1.81 1.94 1.00
N GLY A 94 -2.96 2.57 1.21
CA GLY A 94 -3.16 4.01 1.06
C GLY A 94 -3.27 4.70 2.40
N PHE A 95 -2.76 5.93 2.49
CA PHE A 95 -2.84 6.77 3.66
C PHE A 95 -3.28 8.20 3.31
N ALA A 96 -3.97 8.87 4.22
CA ALA A 96 -4.44 10.25 4.05
C ALA A 96 -3.28 11.25 3.99
N THR A 97 -2.16 10.96 4.66
CA THR A 97 -0.97 11.84 4.70
C THR A 97 0.32 11.07 4.42
N LYS A 98 1.32 11.80 3.93
CA LYS A 98 2.68 11.27 3.70
C LYS A 98 3.31 10.75 4.99
N GLU A 99 3.13 11.47 6.10
CA GLU A 99 3.67 11.10 7.40
C GLU A 99 3.16 9.74 7.88
N MET A 100 1.86 9.46 7.69
CA MET A 100 1.28 8.15 8.01
C MET A 100 1.90 7.03 7.18
N MET A 101 2.06 7.26 5.88
CA MET A 101 2.69 6.29 4.98
C MET A 101 4.17 6.05 5.33
N GLU A 102 4.93 7.11 5.67
CA GLU A 102 6.32 6.99 6.12
C GLU A 102 6.42 6.22 7.45
N LYS A 103 5.51 6.50 8.39
CA LYS A 103 5.42 5.77 9.67
C LYS A 103 5.09 4.29 9.44
N PHE A 104 4.18 3.99 8.52
CA PHE A 104 3.88 2.62 8.11
C PHE A 104 5.09 1.92 7.50
N ALA A 105 5.76 2.56 6.53
CA ALA A 105 6.93 1.99 5.86
C ALA A 105 8.09 1.71 6.83
N ALA A 106 8.27 2.57 7.83
CA ALA A 106 9.27 2.38 8.88
C ALA A 106 8.92 1.20 9.83
N ALA A 107 7.64 0.99 10.14
CA ALA A 107 7.19 -0.10 11.00
C ALA A 107 7.18 -1.46 10.29
N TRP A 108 6.92 -1.46 8.98
CA TRP A 108 6.72 -2.67 8.18
C TRP A 108 7.67 -2.74 6.99
N PRO A 109 9.00 -2.72 7.21
CA PRO A 109 9.96 -2.88 6.12
C PRO A 109 9.79 -4.25 5.45
N VAL A 110 10.07 -4.32 4.16
CA VAL A 110 10.12 -5.60 3.43
C VAL A 110 11.21 -6.48 4.06
N PRO A 111 10.93 -7.73 4.46
CA PRO A 111 11.95 -8.61 5.02
C PRO A 111 13.11 -8.85 4.05
N ASP A 112 14.34 -8.91 4.56
CA ASP A 112 15.56 -9.07 3.76
C ASP A 112 15.53 -10.32 2.86
N GLU A 113 14.85 -11.38 3.32
CA GLU A 113 14.70 -12.64 2.58
C GLU A 113 13.90 -12.48 1.30
N VAL A 114 13.01 -11.49 1.24
CA VAL A 114 12.19 -11.16 0.07
C VAL A 114 12.95 -10.23 -0.89
N ILE A 115 13.89 -9.43 -0.37
CA ILE A 115 14.69 -8.48 -1.16
C ILE A 115 15.80 -9.18 -1.95
N LYS A 116 16.33 -10.32 -1.45
CA LYS A 116 17.51 -11.01 -2.01
C LYS A 116 17.24 -11.94 -3.21
N ILE A 117 16.18 -11.71 -3.98
CA ILE A 117 15.84 -12.53 -5.17
C ILE A 117 16.54 -12.02 -6.42
#